data_AF-A0A7S0APL5-F1
#
_entry.id   AF-A0A7S0APL5-F1
#
_cell.length_a   1.000
_cell.length_b   1.000
_cell.length_c   1.000
_cell.angle_alpha   90.00
_cell.angle_beta   90.00
_cell.angle_gamma   90.00
#
_symmetry.space_group_name_H-M   'P 1'
#
loop_
_entity.id
_entity.type
_entity.pdbx_description
1 polymer ?
#
loop_
_entity_poly.entity_id
_entity_poly.type
_entity_poly.pdbx_seq_one_letter_code
_entity_poly.pdbx_strand_id
1 'polypeptide(L)'
;GVIYQKEEPLDHRALETPMLLYCGVAKDAEVAYQVELHRTTSQWRNKVVYAWMGLRTMMHWFCCRGQRVRRVIRGMYAGADEDAPPVFEFGKRMNEAPRLLSNPEMLLFLNIDSIAGGQARKLWNTSFRLGVREPLDPDLLEKGQDPGDMKLEVITLRRLLRLVMPTNNILAGRRVHQGAPIHLAFRSKKDLVTYIQVDGESYKLENPVSLTIVHKQQISVLHRASMNRKPINSFLNFCNWGEDSSSSSDEEEEEDNEDSDGGGSSSRLNR
;
A
#
# COMPACT_ATOMS: atom_id res chain seq x y z
N GLY A 1 21.00 12.62 5.99
CA GLY A 1 20.69 13.81 5.19
C GLY A 1 19.79 13.38 4.05
N VAL A 2 18.67 14.06 3.83
CA VAL A 2 17.77 13.76 2.71
C VAL A 2 18.15 14.72 1.59
N ILE A 3 18.68 14.18 0.50
CA ILE A 3 18.96 14.94 -0.72
C ILE A 3 17.59 15.17 -1.37
N TYR A 4 17.08 16.39 -1.28
CA TYR A 4 15.97 16.82 -2.12
C TYR A 4 16.52 16.91 -3.55
N GLN A 5 16.31 15.87 -4.36
CA GLN A 5 16.47 16.01 -5.80
C GLN A 5 15.36 16.94 -6.28
N LYS A 6 15.76 18.17 -6.60
CA LYS A 6 14.98 19.10 -7.39
C LYS A 6 14.49 18.35 -8.64
N GLU A 7 13.19 18.39 -8.91
CA GLU A 7 12.55 17.72 -10.04
C GLU A 7 13.14 18.22 -11.37
N GLU A 8 14.24 17.63 -11.80
CA GLU A 8 14.59 17.65 -13.21
C GLU A 8 13.82 16.50 -13.86
N PRO A 9 12.95 16.78 -14.86
CA PRO A 9 12.28 15.72 -15.57
C PRO A 9 13.35 14.81 -16.19
N LEU A 10 13.40 13.56 -15.74
CA LEU A 10 14.25 12.55 -16.35
C LEU A 10 13.70 12.32 -17.77
N ASP A 11 14.32 12.95 -18.78
CA ASP A 11 14.04 12.73 -20.20
C ASP A 11 14.64 11.39 -20.63
N HIS A 12 14.13 10.31 -20.05
CA HIS A 12 14.56 8.95 -20.32
C HIS A 12 13.45 8.21 -21.05
N ARG A 13 13.78 7.69 -22.24
CA ARG A 13 12.90 6.81 -23.02
C ARG A 13 12.61 5.48 -22.30
N ALA A 14 13.41 5.12 -21.30
CA ALA A 14 13.26 3.93 -20.46
C ALA A 14 13.76 4.23 -19.04
N LEU A 15 12.99 3.80 -18.04
CA LEU A 15 13.35 3.85 -16.62
C LEU A 15 13.49 2.42 -16.12
N GLU A 16 14.64 2.10 -15.53
CA GLU A 16 14.88 0.83 -14.84
C GLU A 16 15.02 1.08 -13.34
N THR A 17 14.14 0.48 -12.55
CA THR A 17 14.15 0.60 -11.08
C THR A 17 14.09 -0.80 -10.46
N PRO A 18 14.95 -1.14 -9.48
CA PRO A 18 14.85 -2.41 -8.77
C PRO A 18 13.56 -2.46 -7.92
N MET A 19 12.98 -3.67 -7.79
CA MET A 19 11.81 -3.92 -6.95
C MET A 19 12.09 -5.15 -6.05
N LEU A 20 11.88 -4.98 -4.75
CA LEU A 20 12.05 -5.96 -3.68
C LEU A 20 10.73 -6.31 -2.99
N LEU A 21 9.81 -5.34 -2.82
CA LEU A 21 8.59 -5.53 -2.04
C LEU A 21 7.36 -5.58 -2.95
N TYR A 22 7.07 -4.47 -3.64
CA TYR A 22 5.90 -4.36 -4.49
C TYR A 22 5.98 -3.20 -5.49
N CYS A 23 5.21 -3.34 -6.57
CA CYS A 23 4.92 -2.26 -7.50
C CYS A 23 3.42 -1.97 -7.55
N GLY A 24 3.03 -0.71 -7.42
CA GLY A 24 1.66 -0.25 -7.54
C GLY A 24 1.46 0.61 -8.79
N VAL A 25 0.33 0.44 -9.48
CA VAL A 25 0.01 1.23 -10.68
C VAL A 25 -1.35 1.91 -10.52
N ALA A 26 -1.43 3.16 -11.01
CA ALA A 26 -2.57 4.07 -10.94
C ALA A 26 -2.82 4.66 -9.54
N LYS A 27 -3.97 4.38 -8.91
CA LYS A 27 -4.45 5.22 -7.80
C LYS A 27 -3.60 5.15 -6.52
N ASP A 28 -2.98 4.01 -6.25
CA ASP A 28 -2.05 3.83 -5.12
C ASP A 28 -0.84 4.75 -5.29
N ALA A 29 -0.18 4.62 -6.44
CA ALA A 29 0.98 5.41 -6.82
C ALA A 29 0.68 6.91 -6.93
N GLU A 30 -0.53 7.30 -7.37
CA GLU A 30 -0.94 8.72 -7.39
C GLU A 30 -0.92 9.30 -5.98
N VAL A 31 -1.46 8.58 -4.99
CA VAL A 31 -1.47 9.04 -3.60
C VAL A 31 -0.05 9.09 -3.04
N ALA A 32 0.76 8.07 -3.30
CA ALA A 32 2.15 8.06 -2.84
C ALA A 32 2.97 9.21 -3.45
N TYR A 33 2.80 9.50 -4.75
CA TYR A 33 3.42 10.64 -5.41
C TYR A 33 2.97 11.98 -4.79
N GLN A 34 1.67 12.15 -4.55
CA GLN A 34 1.15 13.35 -3.90
C GLN A 34 1.68 13.53 -2.48
N VAL A 35 1.90 12.45 -1.73
CA VAL A 35 2.52 12.54 -0.41
C VAL A 35 4.00 12.90 -0.52
N GLU A 36 4.72 12.35 -1.49
CA GLU A 36 6.13 12.69 -1.73
C GLU A 36 6.31 14.19 -1.99
N LEU A 37 5.46 14.77 -2.84
CA LEU A 37 5.46 16.21 -3.13
C LEU A 37 5.29 17.10 -1.88
N HIS A 38 4.65 16.58 -0.84
CA HIS A 38 4.40 17.30 0.41
C HIS A 38 5.22 16.76 1.58
N ARG A 39 6.25 15.94 1.31
CA ARG A 39 7.09 15.35 2.34
C ARG A 39 7.89 16.44 3.04
N THR A 40 7.74 16.50 4.35
CA THR A 40 8.46 17.39 5.26
C THR A 40 9.65 16.67 5.91
N THR A 41 10.50 17.42 6.58
CA THR A 41 11.65 16.87 7.33
C THR A 41 11.27 16.16 8.63
N SER A 42 10.05 16.38 9.15
CA SER A 42 9.59 15.80 10.41
C SER A 42 8.74 14.56 10.16
N GLN A 43 9.07 13.45 10.84
CA GLN A 43 8.33 12.18 10.72
C GLN A 43 6.86 12.32 11.15
N TRP A 44 6.58 13.05 12.23
CA TRP A 44 5.22 13.27 12.70
C TRP A 44 4.41 14.09 11.69
N ARG A 45 5.01 15.15 11.13
CA ARG A 45 4.36 15.94 10.07
C ARG A 45 4.12 15.12 8.82
N ASN A 46 5.04 14.24 8.44
CA ASN A 46 4.82 13.33 7.31
C ASN A 46 3.63 12.41 7.55
N LYS A 47 3.46 11.88 8.76
CA LYS A 47 2.28 11.08 9.13
C LYS A 47 0.98 11.89 8.99
N VAL A 48 0.97 13.15 9.42
CA VAL A 48 -0.18 14.05 9.25
C VAL A 48 -0.45 14.34 7.76
N VAL A 49 0.59 14.59 6.96
CA VAL A 49 0.46 14.77 5.51
C VAL A 49 -0.13 13.52 4.86
N TYR A 50 0.33 12.31 5.23
CA TYR A 50 -0.25 11.04 4.76
C TYR A 50 -1.75 10.95 5.11
N ALA A 51 -2.11 11.21 6.37
CA ALA A 51 -3.50 11.15 6.81
C ALA A 51 -4.38 12.17 6.07
N TRP A 52 -3.89 13.41 5.94
CA TRP A 52 -4.58 14.49 5.25
C TRP A 52 -4.74 14.22 3.75
N MET A 53 -3.70 13.74 3.08
CA MET A 53 -3.78 13.37 1.66
C MET A 53 -4.69 12.17 1.43
N GLY A 54 -4.69 11.19 2.34
CA GLY A 54 -5.64 10.09 2.34
C GLY A 54 -7.08 10.58 2.48
N LEU A 55 -7.33 11.50 3.42
CA LEU A 55 -8.64 12.12 3.62
C LEU A 55 -9.07 12.98 2.43
N ARG A 56 -8.18 13.82 1.88
CA ARG A 56 -8.45 14.62 0.69
C ARG A 56 -8.76 13.74 -0.51
N THR A 57 -8.02 12.64 -0.69
CA THR A 57 -8.30 11.66 -1.74
C THR A 57 -9.67 11.02 -1.54
N MET A 58 -10.04 10.72 -0.30
CA MET A 58 -11.39 10.23 0.06
C MET A 58 -12.47 11.28 -0.27
N MET A 59 -12.28 12.55 0.07
CA MET A 59 -13.25 13.61 -0.23
C MET A 59 -13.37 13.90 -1.73
N HIS A 60 -12.24 13.98 -2.44
CA HIS A 60 -12.22 14.16 -3.89
C HIS A 60 -12.87 12.97 -4.61
N TRP A 61 -12.80 11.77 -4.04
CA TRP A 61 -13.48 10.57 -4.56
C TRP A 61 -15.01 10.67 -4.51
N PHE A 62 -15.59 11.37 -3.52
CA PHE A 62 -17.04 11.61 -3.50
C PHE A 62 -17.49 12.51 -4.67
N CYS A 63 -16.62 13.42 -5.14
CA CYS A 63 -16.98 14.40 -6.17
C CYS A 63 -16.47 14.05 -7.58
N CYS A 64 -15.39 13.28 -7.72
CA CYS A 64 -14.70 13.08 -8.99
C CYS A 64 -14.44 11.59 -9.29
N ARG A 65 -14.76 11.17 -10.52
CA ARG A 65 -14.41 9.84 -11.05
C ARG A 65 -12.89 9.74 -11.20
N GLY A 66 -12.22 9.17 -10.21
CA GLY A 66 -10.77 8.92 -10.20
C GLY A 66 -10.27 8.08 -11.39
N GLN A 67 -8.95 8.05 -11.56
CA GLN A 67 -8.28 7.21 -12.55
C GLN A 67 -8.59 5.73 -12.26
N ARG A 68 -8.93 4.98 -13.31
CA ARG A 68 -9.21 3.54 -13.24
C ARG A 68 -8.26 2.79 -14.15
N VAL A 69 -7.95 1.55 -13.79
CA VAL A 69 -7.06 0.66 -14.56
C VAL A 69 -7.46 0.61 -16.04
N ARG A 70 -8.75 0.44 -16.36
CA ARG A 70 -9.24 0.40 -17.75
C ARG A 70 -8.93 1.67 -18.57
N ARG A 71 -8.81 2.84 -17.92
CA ARG A 71 -8.54 4.12 -18.61
C ARG A 71 -7.07 4.30 -18.98
N VAL A 72 -6.18 3.57 -18.30
CA VAL A 72 -4.72 3.71 -18.38
C VAL A 72 -4.11 2.53 -19.10
N ILE A 73 -4.45 1.31 -18.66
CA ILE A 73 -3.89 0.07 -19.15
C ILE A 73 -4.73 -0.43 -20.33
N ARG A 74 -4.07 -0.91 -21.37
CA ARG A 74 -4.65 -1.60 -22.53
C ARG A 74 -4.75 -3.10 -22.26
N GLY A 75 -3.71 -3.71 -21.72
CA GLY A 75 -3.67 -5.13 -21.39
C GLY A 75 -2.48 -5.50 -20.49
N MET A 76 -2.50 -6.72 -19.99
CA MET A 76 -1.42 -7.34 -19.23
C MET A 76 -1.17 -8.75 -19.77
N TYR A 77 0.09 -9.15 -19.88
CA TYR A 77 0.53 -10.38 -20.53
C TYR A 77 1.49 -11.15 -19.62
N ALA A 78 1.40 -12.47 -19.64
CA ALA A 78 2.23 -13.38 -18.85
C ALA A 78 3.56 -13.65 -19.58
N GLY A 79 4.36 -12.60 -19.77
CA GLY A 79 5.64 -12.63 -20.48
C GLY A 79 6.36 -11.29 -20.42
N ALA A 80 7.43 -11.14 -21.21
CA ALA A 80 8.21 -9.90 -21.26
C ALA A 80 7.66 -8.86 -22.26
N ASP A 81 6.74 -9.28 -23.13
CA ASP A 81 6.18 -8.51 -24.24
C ASP A 81 4.68 -8.86 -24.47
N GLU A 82 4.11 -8.29 -25.52
CA GLU A 82 2.70 -8.45 -25.90
C GLU A 82 2.40 -9.75 -26.67
N ASP A 83 3.42 -10.50 -27.10
CA ASP A 83 3.25 -11.76 -27.83
C ASP A 83 2.94 -12.92 -26.87
N ALA A 84 3.19 -12.72 -25.58
CA ALA A 84 2.87 -13.65 -24.52
C ALA A 84 1.35 -13.78 -24.26
N PRO A 85 0.89 -14.89 -23.63
CA PRO A 85 -0.52 -15.08 -23.34
C PRO A 85 -1.13 -13.93 -22.53
N PRO A 86 -2.27 -13.35 -22.97
CA PRO A 86 -2.89 -12.24 -22.26
C PRO A 86 -3.50 -12.70 -20.96
N VAL A 87 -3.10 -12.06 -19.85
CA VAL A 87 -3.79 -12.21 -18.56
C VAL A 87 -5.11 -11.45 -18.58
N PHE A 88 -5.14 -10.26 -19.18
CA PHE A 88 -6.37 -9.57 -19.55
C PHE A 88 -6.12 -8.51 -20.62
N GLU A 89 -7.15 -8.17 -21.39
CA GLU A 89 -7.10 -7.06 -22.34
C GLU A 89 -8.41 -6.25 -22.39
N PHE A 90 -8.29 -4.97 -22.71
CA PHE A 90 -9.41 -4.08 -22.92
C PHE A 90 -9.55 -3.69 -24.40
N GLY A 91 -10.62 -4.15 -25.04
CA GLY A 91 -11.05 -3.64 -26.35
C GLY A 91 -10.95 -4.62 -27.52
N LYS A 92 -10.35 -5.80 -27.34
CA LYS A 92 -10.51 -6.90 -28.30
C LYS A 92 -11.94 -7.47 -28.23
N ARG A 93 -12.38 -8.11 -29.33
CA ARG A 93 -13.72 -8.72 -29.43
C ARG A 93 -13.92 -9.74 -28.31
N MET A 94 -15.18 -10.00 -27.95
CA MET A 94 -15.58 -10.65 -26.68
C MET A 94 -14.93 -12.00 -26.34
N ASN A 95 -14.23 -12.67 -27.27
CA ASN A 95 -13.83 -14.08 -27.16
C ASN A 95 -12.32 -14.34 -27.27
N GLU A 96 -11.45 -13.32 -27.39
CA GLU A 96 -10.02 -13.55 -27.68
C GLU A 96 -9.10 -13.47 -26.47
N ALA A 97 -9.50 -12.77 -25.39
CA ALA A 97 -8.66 -12.57 -24.22
C ALA A 97 -9.50 -12.48 -22.93
N PRO A 98 -8.95 -12.95 -21.79
CA PRO A 98 -9.63 -12.81 -20.50
C PRO A 98 -9.95 -11.35 -20.16
N ARG A 99 -11.03 -11.16 -19.38
CA ARG A 99 -11.50 -9.82 -19.01
C ARG A 99 -11.21 -9.50 -17.56
N LEU A 100 -10.66 -8.31 -17.32
CA LEU A 100 -10.54 -7.76 -15.98
C LEU A 100 -11.91 -7.39 -15.41
N LEU A 101 -12.23 -7.92 -14.24
CA LEU A 101 -13.50 -7.73 -13.53
C LEU A 101 -13.51 -6.45 -12.71
N SER A 102 -14.71 -5.92 -12.46
CA SER A 102 -14.98 -4.83 -11.49
C SER A 102 -14.38 -3.44 -11.77
N ASN A 103 -13.62 -3.27 -12.85
CA ASN A 103 -13.00 -2.00 -13.27
C ASN A 103 -12.27 -1.29 -12.10
N PRO A 104 -11.17 -1.90 -11.61
CA PRO A 104 -10.48 -1.49 -10.40
C PRO A 104 -9.78 -0.13 -10.54
N GLU A 105 -9.46 0.48 -9.39
CA GLU A 105 -8.75 1.77 -9.30
C GLU A 105 -7.23 1.59 -9.37
N MET A 106 -6.72 0.42 -8.97
CA MET A 106 -5.29 0.12 -8.96
C MET A 106 -5.01 -1.35 -9.22
N LEU A 107 -3.78 -1.60 -9.67
CA LEU A 107 -3.16 -2.90 -9.85
C LEU A 107 -1.92 -2.94 -8.95
N LEU A 108 -1.73 -4.03 -8.21
CA LEU A 108 -0.55 -4.23 -7.37
C LEU A 108 0.15 -5.52 -7.80
N PHE A 109 1.46 -5.44 -7.87
CA PHE A 109 2.39 -6.53 -8.11
C PHE A 109 3.15 -6.75 -6.81
N LEU A 110 2.99 -7.90 -6.18
CA LEU A 110 3.53 -8.20 -4.87
C LEU A 110 4.64 -9.25 -5.01
N ASN A 111 5.80 -8.97 -4.41
CA ASN A 111 6.83 -9.98 -4.13
C ASN A 111 6.68 -10.53 -2.70
N ILE A 112 6.11 -9.73 -1.79
CA ILE A 112 5.76 -10.14 -0.42
C ILE A 112 4.30 -9.79 -0.08
N ASP A 113 3.71 -10.54 0.86
CA ASP A 113 2.27 -10.43 1.19
C ASP A 113 2.01 -9.31 2.20
N SER A 114 2.65 -8.17 1.96
CA SER A 114 2.52 -7.00 2.80
C SER A 114 2.85 -5.71 2.07
N ILE A 115 2.02 -4.70 2.30
CA ILE A 115 2.25 -3.33 1.82
C ILE A 115 2.07 -2.31 2.95
N ALA A 116 2.39 -1.05 2.65
CA ALA A 116 2.22 0.10 3.54
C ALA A 116 2.91 -0.11 4.92
N GLY A 117 4.17 -0.53 4.91
CA GLY A 117 4.96 -0.71 6.14
C GLY A 117 4.41 -1.79 7.08
N GLY A 118 3.74 -2.82 6.54
CA GLY A 118 3.23 -3.92 7.36
C GLY A 118 1.80 -3.75 7.87
N GLN A 119 1.09 -2.69 7.46
CA GLN A 119 -0.28 -2.42 7.89
C GLN A 119 -1.30 -3.30 7.16
N ALA A 120 -1.11 -3.49 5.86
CA ALA A 120 -1.89 -4.42 5.05
C ALA A 120 -1.11 -5.72 4.90
N ARG A 121 -1.29 -6.64 5.85
CA ARG A 121 -0.69 -7.99 5.80
C ARG A 121 -1.66 -8.98 5.18
N LYS A 122 -1.11 -10.05 4.61
CA LYS A 122 -1.88 -11.19 4.09
C LYS A 122 -2.82 -10.83 2.93
N LEU A 123 -2.56 -9.74 2.21
CA LEU A 123 -3.41 -9.22 1.15
C LEU A 123 -3.71 -10.25 0.04
N TRP A 124 -2.72 -11.01 -0.42
CA TRP A 124 -2.89 -12.14 -1.33
C TRP A 124 -3.70 -13.26 -0.68
N ASN A 125 -3.29 -13.68 0.52
CA ASN A 125 -3.92 -14.80 1.24
C ASN A 125 -5.36 -14.52 1.67
N THR A 126 -5.75 -13.25 1.87
CA THR A 126 -7.13 -12.84 2.16
C THR A 126 -7.94 -12.48 0.92
N SER A 127 -7.35 -12.55 -0.28
CA SER A 127 -8.04 -12.28 -1.55
C SER A 127 -8.68 -13.54 -2.12
N PHE A 128 -9.92 -13.84 -1.73
CA PHE A 128 -10.67 -15.04 -2.13
C PHE A 128 -11.50 -14.87 -3.42
N ARG A 129 -11.20 -13.87 -4.25
CA ARG A 129 -11.97 -13.55 -5.47
C ARG A 129 -11.06 -13.41 -6.67
N LEU A 130 -11.53 -13.90 -7.82
CA LEU A 130 -10.86 -13.64 -9.08
C LEU A 130 -11.09 -12.19 -9.54
N GLY A 131 -10.04 -11.63 -10.11
CA GLY A 131 -9.97 -10.33 -10.75
C GLY A 131 -10.12 -10.42 -12.26
N VAL A 132 -10.12 -11.62 -12.82
CA VAL A 132 -10.30 -11.93 -14.24
C VAL A 132 -11.40 -12.98 -14.42
N ARG A 133 -12.11 -12.95 -15.54
CA ARG A 133 -13.22 -13.89 -15.83
C ARG A 133 -12.74 -15.31 -16.10
N GLU A 134 -11.63 -15.43 -16.84
CA GLU A 134 -11.03 -16.68 -17.32
C GLU A 134 -9.54 -16.61 -16.98
N PRO A 135 -9.13 -16.91 -15.73
CA PRO A 135 -7.72 -16.85 -15.37
C PRO A 135 -6.92 -17.86 -16.21
N LEU A 136 -5.70 -17.49 -16.61
CA LEU A 136 -4.77 -18.42 -17.27
C LEU A 136 -4.48 -19.65 -16.39
N ASP A 137 -4.55 -19.46 -15.08
CA ASP A 137 -4.35 -20.46 -14.07
C ASP A 137 -5.69 -20.74 -13.37
N PRO A 138 -6.35 -21.89 -13.62
CA PRO A 138 -7.67 -22.19 -13.07
C PRO A 138 -7.65 -22.28 -11.53
N ASP A 139 -6.51 -22.68 -10.95
CA ASP A 139 -6.37 -22.94 -9.51
C ASP A 139 -5.82 -21.71 -8.75
N LEU A 140 -5.86 -20.52 -9.35
CA LEU A 140 -5.26 -19.29 -8.81
C LEU A 140 -5.75 -18.93 -7.39
N LEU A 141 -6.96 -19.32 -7.01
CA LEU A 141 -7.50 -19.07 -5.66
C LEU A 141 -6.91 -19.99 -4.59
N GLU A 142 -6.39 -21.16 -4.97
CA GLU A 142 -5.87 -22.17 -4.06
C GLU A 142 -4.38 -21.95 -3.76
N LYS A 143 -3.69 -21.18 -4.62
CA LYS A 143 -2.26 -20.93 -4.46
C LYS A 143 -1.95 -20.00 -3.29
N GLY A 144 -1.01 -20.40 -2.45
CA GLY A 144 -0.38 -19.51 -1.47
C GLY A 144 0.59 -18.54 -2.16
N GLN A 145 1.06 -17.54 -1.41
CA GLN A 145 2.23 -16.78 -1.82
C GLN A 145 3.49 -17.43 -1.23
N ASP A 146 4.54 -17.50 -2.03
CA ASP A 146 5.90 -17.83 -1.59
C ASP A 146 6.91 -16.87 -2.27
N PRO A 147 7.51 -15.91 -1.55
CA PRO A 147 8.51 -14.99 -2.13
C PRO A 147 9.76 -15.69 -2.70
N GLY A 148 9.97 -16.98 -2.38
CA GLY A 148 11.07 -17.79 -2.90
C GLY A 148 10.77 -18.52 -4.21
N ASP A 149 9.52 -18.50 -4.69
CA ASP A 149 9.10 -19.31 -5.85
C ASP A 149 9.32 -18.63 -7.21
N MET A 150 9.96 -17.45 -7.20
CA MET A 150 10.30 -16.65 -8.38
C MET A 150 9.08 -16.13 -9.15
N LYS A 151 7.90 -16.10 -8.52
CA LYS A 151 6.68 -15.54 -9.11
C LYS A 151 6.31 -14.22 -8.43
N LEU A 152 5.46 -13.46 -9.11
CA LEU A 152 4.84 -12.26 -8.56
C LEU A 152 3.33 -12.45 -8.49
N GLU A 153 2.74 -12.04 -7.38
CA GLU A 153 1.30 -12.00 -7.23
C GLU A 153 0.73 -10.70 -7.78
N VAL A 154 -0.24 -10.83 -8.69
CA VAL A 154 -0.96 -9.69 -9.23
C VAL A 154 -2.35 -9.63 -8.65
N ILE A 155 -2.69 -8.51 -8.04
CA ILE A 155 -4.01 -8.27 -7.47
C ILE A 155 -4.57 -6.93 -7.92
N THR A 156 -5.90 -6.83 -7.85
CA THR A 156 -6.60 -5.56 -8.06
C THR A 156 -7.38 -5.15 -6.83
N LEU A 157 -7.44 -3.84 -6.64
CA LEU A 157 -8.24 -3.22 -5.60
C LEU A 157 -9.22 -2.24 -6.23
N ARG A 158 -10.48 -2.40 -5.85
CA ARG A 158 -11.55 -1.53 -6.36
C ARG A 158 -11.53 -0.15 -5.70
N ARG A 159 -11.03 -0.05 -4.47
CA ARG A 159 -11.02 1.19 -3.68
C ARG A 159 -9.76 1.25 -2.84
N LEU A 160 -9.01 2.35 -2.95
CA LEU A 160 -7.84 2.64 -2.10
C LEU A 160 -8.19 2.57 -0.61
N LEU A 161 -9.37 3.05 -0.24
CA LEU A 161 -9.78 3.12 1.16
C LEU A 161 -9.73 1.78 1.89
N ARG A 162 -9.90 0.66 1.18
CA ARG A 162 -9.78 -0.66 1.83
C ARG A 162 -8.39 -0.87 2.41
N LEU A 163 -7.34 -0.34 1.80
CA LEU A 163 -5.96 -0.43 2.31
C LEU A 163 -5.75 0.39 3.59
N VAL A 164 -6.34 1.58 3.66
CA VAL A 164 -6.10 2.54 4.76
C VAL A 164 -7.04 2.31 5.95
N MET A 165 -8.28 1.92 5.67
CA MET A 165 -9.31 1.64 6.66
C MET A 165 -9.87 0.24 6.40
N PRO A 166 -9.19 -0.83 6.86
CA PRO A 166 -9.69 -2.18 6.73
C PRO A 166 -10.94 -2.35 7.62
N THR A 167 -12.10 -1.98 7.08
CA THR A 167 -13.37 -2.24 7.75
C THR A 167 -13.64 -3.75 7.66
N ASN A 168 -13.50 -4.43 8.82
CA ASN A 168 -13.89 -5.83 9.06
C ASN A 168 -13.04 -6.93 8.43
N ASN A 169 -11.70 -6.96 8.60
CA ASN A 169 -10.81 -8.08 8.23
C ASN A 169 -10.88 -8.59 6.77
N ILE A 170 -11.70 -7.97 5.93
CA ILE A 170 -11.93 -8.34 4.54
C ILE A 170 -11.23 -7.30 3.70
N LEU A 171 -9.89 -7.35 3.73
CA LEU A 171 -9.06 -6.73 2.73
C LEU A 171 -9.19 -7.54 1.43
N ALA A 172 -10.38 -7.49 0.83
CA ALA A 172 -10.72 -8.29 -0.34
C ALA A 172 -10.22 -7.59 -1.61
N GLY A 173 -8.94 -7.79 -1.89
CA GLY A 173 -8.41 -7.72 -3.24
C GLY A 173 -9.02 -8.82 -4.12
N ARG A 174 -8.72 -8.72 -5.41
CA ARG A 174 -9.07 -9.76 -6.37
C ARG A 174 -7.80 -10.25 -7.06
N ARG A 175 -7.54 -11.55 -7.01
CA ARG A 175 -6.38 -12.20 -7.62
C ARG A 175 -6.50 -12.19 -9.13
N VAL A 176 -5.47 -11.71 -9.82
CA VAL A 176 -5.44 -11.58 -11.28
C VAL A 176 -4.53 -12.63 -11.89
N HIS A 177 -3.33 -12.81 -11.34
CA HIS A 177 -2.31 -13.72 -11.85
C HIS A 177 -1.26 -14.02 -10.78
N GLN A 178 -0.54 -15.12 -10.93
CA GLN A 178 0.67 -15.43 -10.17
C GLN A 178 1.72 -15.95 -11.16
N GLY A 179 2.80 -15.20 -11.35
CA GLY A 179 3.82 -15.52 -12.33
C GLY A 179 4.77 -14.35 -12.60
N ALA A 180 5.87 -14.65 -13.28
CA ALA A 180 6.80 -13.68 -13.83
C ALA A 180 7.50 -14.32 -15.05
N PRO A 181 7.93 -13.54 -16.06
CA PRO A 181 7.83 -12.08 -16.18
C PRO A 181 6.40 -11.59 -16.47
N ILE A 182 6.17 -10.28 -16.26
CA ILE A 182 4.89 -9.64 -16.55
C ILE A 182 5.10 -8.40 -17.41
N HIS A 183 4.27 -8.26 -18.45
CA HIS A 183 4.25 -7.10 -19.32
C HIS A 183 2.91 -6.37 -19.22
N LEU A 184 2.97 -5.05 -19.02
CA LEU A 184 1.83 -4.14 -19.05
C LEU A 184 1.93 -3.25 -20.28
N ALA A 185 0.90 -3.28 -21.12
CA ALA A 185 0.75 -2.33 -22.22
C ALA A 185 -0.18 -1.20 -21.80
N PHE A 186 0.27 0.04 -21.93
CA PHE A 186 -0.55 1.22 -21.68
C PHE A 186 -1.39 1.57 -22.91
N ARG A 187 -2.41 2.41 -22.72
CA ARG A 187 -3.18 2.94 -23.84
C ARG A 187 -2.39 4.01 -24.57
N SER A 188 -2.31 3.90 -25.89
CA SER A 188 -1.85 5.01 -26.73
C SER A 188 -2.92 6.11 -26.79
N LYS A 189 -2.80 7.08 -25.89
CA LYS A 189 -3.62 8.31 -25.86
C LYS A 189 -2.70 9.49 -25.70
N LYS A 190 -2.95 10.54 -26.49
CA LYS A 190 -2.32 11.84 -26.27
C LYS A 190 -2.68 12.32 -24.86
N ASP A 191 -1.67 12.77 -24.12
CA ASP A 191 -1.78 13.31 -22.77
C ASP A 191 -2.22 12.28 -21.71
N LEU A 192 -1.84 11.01 -21.88
CA LEU A 192 -2.05 10.01 -20.85
C LEU A 192 -1.07 10.24 -19.70
N VAL A 193 -1.56 10.70 -18.56
CA VAL A 193 -0.80 10.75 -17.31
C VAL A 193 -1.19 9.58 -16.43
N THR A 194 -0.23 8.87 -15.86
CA THR A 194 -0.48 7.90 -14.79
C THR A 194 0.67 7.90 -13.79
N TYR A 195 0.58 7.03 -12.79
CA TYR A 195 1.52 6.97 -11.70
C TYR A 195 1.90 5.51 -11.46
N ILE A 196 3.16 5.29 -11.16
CA ILE A 196 3.67 4.02 -10.65
C ILE A 196 4.40 4.27 -9.34
N GLN A 197 4.39 3.27 -8.47
CA GLN A 197 5.16 3.28 -7.24
C GLN A 197 5.93 1.97 -7.20
N VAL A 198 7.22 2.04 -6.86
CA VAL A 198 8.09 0.89 -6.67
C VAL A 198 8.72 1.03 -5.29
N ASP A 199 8.42 0.11 -4.38
CA ASP A 199 9.00 0.06 -3.02
C ASP A 199 8.95 1.35 -2.19
N GLY A 200 7.98 2.23 -2.44
CA GLY A 200 7.84 3.51 -1.72
C GLY A 200 8.31 4.73 -2.52
N GLU A 201 9.02 4.53 -3.62
CA GLU A 201 9.35 5.58 -4.57
C GLU A 201 8.24 5.71 -5.60
N SER A 202 7.81 6.95 -5.86
CA SER A 202 6.66 7.23 -6.73
C SER A 202 7.07 8.03 -7.94
N TYR A 203 6.51 7.67 -9.09
CA TYR A 203 6.86 8.24 -10.38
C TYR A 203 5.57 8.67 -11.10
N LYS A 204 5.58 9.90 -11.61
CA LYS A 204 4.57 10.37 -12.56
C LYS A 204 5.04 10.03 -13.97
N LEU A 205 4.22 9.30 -14.72
CA LEU A 205 4.50 8.90 -16.09
C LEU A 205 3.62 9.67 -17.06
N GLU A 206 4.23 10.25 -18.09
CA GLU A 206 3.53 10.94 -19.17
C GLU A 206 3.68 10.14 -20.46
N ASN A 207 2.55 9.77 -21.06
CA ASN A 207 2.43 8.93 -22.25
C ASN A 207 3.26 7.63 -22.17
N PRO A 208 3.19 6.85 -21.07
CA PRO A 208 3.93 5.60 -20.98
C PRO A 208 3.46 4.62 -22.07
N VAL A 209 4.39 3.84 -22.61
CA VAL A 209 4.12 2.83 -23.64
C VAL A 209 3.91 1.47 -22.99
N SER A 210 4.87 1.04 -22.18
CA SER A 210 4.84 -0.23 -21.49
C SER A 210 5.52 -0.18 -20.12
N LEU A 211 5.28 -1.20 -19.32
CA LEU A 211 6.03 -1.52 -18.11
C LEU A 211 6.25 -3.04 -18.08
N THR A 212 7.49 -3.48 -17.92
CA THR A 212 7.82 -4.90 -17.79
C THR A 212 8.47 -5.15 -16.45
N ILE A 213 7.99 -6.16 -15.72
CA ILE A 213 8.58 -6.61 -14.47
C ILE A 213 9.22 -7.96 -14.72
N VAL A 214 10.54 -8.03 -14.55
CA VAL A 214 11.35 -9.23 -14.74
C VAL A 214 12.07 -9.58 -13.44
N HIS A 215 12.21 -10.87 -13.17
CA HIS A 215 13.05 -11.32 -12.07
C HIS A 215 14.52 -11.19 -12.49
N LYS A 216 15.30 -10.39 -11.75
CA LYS A 216 16.72 -10.18 -12.04
C LYS A 216 17.63 -11.01 -11.15
N GLN A 217 17.30 -11.11 -9.86
CA GLN A 217 18.15 -11.76 -8.88
C GLN A 217 17.34 -12.23 -7.67
N GLN A 218 17.70 -13.41 -7.16
CA GLN A 218 17.22 -13.94 -5.90
C GLN A 218 18.22 -13.59 -4.79
N ILE A 219 17.72 -13.05 -3.68
CA ILE A 219 18.53 -12.71 -2.51
C ILE A 219 18.14 -13.59 -1.33
N SER A 220 19.12 -13.94 -0.50
CA SER A 220 18.87 -14.61 0.78
C SER A 220 18.58 -13.57 1.85
N VAL A 221 17.47 -13.71 2.54
CA VAL A 221 17.07 -12.82 3.64
C VAL A 221 17.11 -13.56 4.97
N LEU A 222 17.56 -12.88 6.02
CA LEU A 222 17.46 -13.40 7.37
C LEU A 222 15.97 -13.37 7.77
N HIS A 223 15.38 -14.54 7.93
CA HIS A 223 14.04 -14.68 8.48
C HIS A 223 14.13 -15.27 9.89
N ARG A 224 13.22 -14.83 10.76
CA ARG A 224 13.10 -15.43 12.09
C ARG A 224 12.66 -16.89 11.91
N ALA A 225 13.44 -17.83 12.45
CA ALA A 225 13.03 -19.23 12.53
C ALA A 225 11.62 -19.31 13.14
N SER A 226 10.70 -19.97 12.45
CA SER A 226 9.30 -20.13 12.87
C SER A 226 9.26 -20.64 14.32
N MET A 227 8.99 -19.74 15.27
CA MET A 227 8.57 -20.17 16.60
C MET A 227 7.11 -20.58 16.45
N ASN A 228 6.80 -21.84 16.79
CA ASN A 228 5.44 -22.35 16.97
C ASN A 228 4.67 -21.46 17.96
N ARG A 229 4.19 -20.30 17.52
CA ARG A 229 3.29 -19.45 18.29
C ARG A 229 1.90 -20.01 18.09
N LYS A 230 1.34 -20.58 19.17
CA LYS A 230 -0.09 -20.85 19.26
C LYS A 230 -0.85 -19.59 18.82
N PRO A 231 -1.94 -19.70 18.05
CA PRO A 231 -2.70 -18.54 17.61
C PRO A 231 -3.19 -17.78 18.84
N ILE A 232 -2.60 -16.62 19.09
CA ILE A 232 -3.13 -15.67 20.06
C ILE A 232 -4.34 -15.05 19.39
N ASN A 233 -5.54 -15.37 19.90
CA ASN A 233 -6.77 -14.65 19.59
C ASN A 233 -6.63 -13.20 20.12
N SER A 234 -5.93 -12.33 19.41
CA SER A 234 -5.92 -10.89 19.69
C SER A 234 -6.84 -10.18 18.71
N PHE A 235 -8.12 -10.11 19.08
CA PHE A 235 -9.17 -9.42 18.31
C PHE A 235 -9.13 -7.89 18.48
N LEU A 236 -8.24 -7.34 19.31
CA LEU A 236 -8.18 -5.92 19.63
C LEU A 236 -6.73 -5.48 19.93
N ASN A 237 -5.93 -5.20 18.91
CA ASN A 237 -4.68 -4.44 19.04
C ASN A 237 -4.38 -3.68 17.74
N PHE A 238 -5.36 -2.93 17.24
CA PHE A 238 -5.18 -2.06 16.06
C PHE A 238 -5.01 -0.58 16.39
N CYS A 239 -4.68 -0.24 17.65
CA CYS A 239 -4.31 1.13 18.05
C CYS A 239 -3.17 1.16 19.08
N ASN A 240 -2.21 0.22 19.04
CA ASN A 240 -0.97 0.42 19.80
C ASN A 240 0.11 0.95 18.87
N TRP A 241 0.06 2.27 18.67
CA TRP A 241 1.21 3.02 18.17
C TRP A 241 2.27 2.96 19.26
N GLY A 242 3.31 2.14 19.05
CA GLY A 242 4.40 2.01 20.01
C GLY A 242 5.11 3.34 20.22
N GLU A 243 4.84 3.97 21.36
CA GLU A 243 5.77 4.81 22.09
C GLU A 243 6.75 3.87 22.80
N ASP A 244 7.85 3.52 22.14
CA ASP A 244 9.04 3.09 22.87
C ASP A 244 9.80 4.36 23.27
N SER A 245 9.34 5.01 24.33
CA SER A 245 10.14 6.00 25.07
C SER A 245 10.57 5.37 26.39
N SER A 246 11.80 4.88 26.42
CA SER A 246 12.54 4.66 27.66
C SER A 246 12.80 6.02 28.31
N SER A 247 12.16 6.29 29.44
CA SER A 247 12.64 7.30 30.39
C SER A 247 12.44 6.77 31.81
N SER A 248 13.53 6.25 32.36
CA SER A 248 13.74 6.15 33.80
C SER A 248 14.01 7.55 34.35
N SER A 249 13.19 8.00 35.29
CA SER A 249 13.56 9.04 36.24
C SER A 249 12.67 8.89 37.47
N ASP A 250 13.31 8.40 38.53
CA ASP A 250 12.91 8.56 39.93
C ASP A 250 12.73 10.05 40.26
N GLU A 251 11.77 10.39 41.14
CA GLU A 251 11.69 11.59 41.99
C GLU A 251 10.33 11.49 42.74
N GLU A 252 10.31 10.98 43.97
CA GLU A 252 10.32 11.74 45.25
C GLU A 252 9.06 12.62 45.43
N GLU A 253 8.12 12.10 46.23
CA GLU A 253 6.95 12.82 46.74
C GLU A 253 7.37 13.66 47.96
N GLU A 254 7.34 14.99 47.84
CA GLU A 254 7.22 15.92 48.97
C GLU A 254 5.76 16.34 49.11
N GLU A 255 5.10 15.87 50.18
CA GLU A 255 3.93 16.50 50.78
C GLU A 255 4.40 17.69 51.64
N ASP A 256 3.78 18.87 51.51
CA ASP A 256 3.00 19.44 52.62
C ASP A 256 2.48 20.87 52.34
N ASN A 257 1.15 20.92 52.20
CA ASN A 257 0.18 21.74 52.94
C ASN A 257 0.34 23.27 53.10
N GLU A 258 -0.69 23.93 52.57
CA GLU A 258 -1.03 25.35 52.69
C GLU A 258 -1.45 25.77 54.11
N ASP A 259 -0.97 26.97 54.47
CA ASP A 259 -1.62 28.09 55.14
C ASP A 259 -2.89 27.87 55.99
N SER A 260 -2.86 28.37 57.24
CA SER A 260 -3.74 29.49 57.63
C SER A 260 -3.47 30.06 59.03
N ASP A 261 -3.49 31.38 59.05
CA ASP A 261 -3.47 32.32 60.17
C ASP A 261 -4.60 32.14 61.19
N GLY A 262 -4.36 32.68 62.40
CA GLY A 262 -5.41 33.39 63.14
C GLY A 262 -5.67 32.88 64.55
N GLY A 263 -5.19 33.62 65.53
CA GLY A 263 -5.30 33.29 66.96
C GLY A 263 -6.68 33.53 67.57
N GLY A 264 -6.84 33.09 68.82
CA GLY A 264 -8.07 33.31 69.58
C GLY A 264 -8.08 32.58 70.91
N SER A 265 -7.66 33.28 71.96
CA SER A 265 -7.74 32.84 73.34
C SER A 265 -9.17 32.92 73.89
N SER A 266 -9.41 32.15 74.96
CA SER A 266 -10.38 32.38 76.03
C SER A 266 -11.71 31.60 76.02
N SER A 267 -11.72 30.58 76.88
CA SER A 267 -12.65 30.39 78.00
C SER A 267 -14.15 30.06 77.77
N ARG A 268 -14.51 28.92 78.36
CA ARG A 268 -15.56 28.70 79.37
C ARG A 268 -17.03 28.48 78.94
N LEU A 269 -17.48 27.30 79.40
CA LEU A 269 -18.69 26.98 80.20
C LEU A 269 -20.05 26.83 79.50
N ASN A 270 -20.59 25.61 79.72
CA ASN A 270 -21.99 25.24 79.97
C ASN A 270 -23.00 25.60 78.86
N ARG A 271 -23.86 24.69 78.42
CA ARG A 271 -24.69 23.75 79.16
C ARG A 271 -25.38 22.82 78.16
#